data_AF-A0AAV5P5K7-F1
#
_entry.id   AF-A0AAV5P5K7-F1
#
_cell.length_a   1.000
_cell.length_b   1.000
_cell.length_c   1.000
_cell.angle_alpha   90.00
_cell.angle_beta   90.00
_cell.angle_gamma   90.00
#
_symmetry.space_group_name_H-M   'P 1'
#
loop_
_entity.id
_entity.type
_entity.pdbx_description
1 polymer ?
#
loop_
_entity_poly.entity_id
_entity_poly.type
_entity_poly.pdbx_seq_one_letter_code
_entity_poly.pdbx_strand_id
1 'polypeptide(L)'
;MFGINGAEFVVLLIVAVVVIGPERLPRYAEQLGAFVRSARGYLRDAKSRVDAELGEELSDVDWAKLDPRQYDPRRIVREALLDDDPLPERVSPPRPAAPVAPTGPAPFDDEAT
;
A
#
# COMPACT_ATOMS: atom_id res chain seq x y z
N MET A 1 -13.30 -1.26 2.34
CA MET A 1 -13.77 -1.43 0.94
C MET A 1 -13.77 -2.93 0.66
N PHE A 2 -14.93 -3.47 0.25
CA PHE A 2 -15.30 -4.90 0.16
C PHE A 2 -15.00 -5.77 1.40
N GLY A 3 -15.82 -5.60 2.44
CA GLY A 3 -15.87 -6.51 3.59
C GLY A 3 -16.72 -7.74 3.25
N ILE A 4 -16.19 -8.62 2.39
CA ILE A 4 -16.88 -9.86 1.99
C ILE A 4 -16.47 -10.98 2.94
N ASN A 5 -17.44 -11.54 3.65
CA ASN A 5 -17.28 -12.66 4.56
C ASN A 5 -17.20 -13.97 3.77
N GLY A 6 -16.65 -15.04 4.36
CA GLY A 6 -16.70 -16.38 3.75
C GLY A 6 -18.13 -16.83 3.37
N ALA A 7 -19.12 -16.48 4.19
CA ALA A 7 -20.54 -16.76 3.90
C ALA A 7 -21.07 -15.96 2.70
N GLU A 8 -20.72 -14.68 2.58
CA GLU A 8 -21.16 -13.82 1.47
C GLU A 8 -20.53 -14.25 0.15
N PHE A 9 -19.29 -14.75 0.17
CA PHE A 9 -18.64 -15.35 -0.99
C PHE A 9 -19.41 -16.58 -1.50
N VAL A 10 -19.89 -17.45 -0.60
CA VAL A 10 -20.72 -18.61 -0.98
C VAL A 10 -22.03 -18.17 -1.61
N VAL A 11 -22.71 -17.15 -1.05
CA VAL A 11 -23.92 -16.59 -1.65
C VAL A 11 -23.64 -16.08 -3.07
N LEU A 12 -22.53 -15.38 -3.28
CA LEU A 12 -22.13 -14.89 -4.60
C LEU A 12 -21.86 -16.02 -5.58
N LEU A 13 -21.24 -17.13 -5.14
CA LEU A 13 -21.07 -18.32 -5.98
C LEU A 13 -22.41 -18.94 -6.38
N ILE A 14 -23.36 -19.04 -5.46
CA ILE A 14 -24.70 -19.56 -5.78
C ILE A 14 -25.37 -18.66 -6.81
N VAL A 15 -25.32 -17.34 -6.62
CA VAL A 15 -25.87 -16.38 -7.58
C VAL A 15 -25.21 -16.53 -8.95
N ALA A 16 -23.88 -16.64 -9.00
CA ALA A 16 -23.14 -16.84 -10.25
C ALA A 16 -23.57 -18.13 -10.96
N VAL A 17 -23.74 -19.23 -10.23
CA VAL A 17 -24.23 -20.51 -10.77
C VAL A 17 -25.64 -20.36 -11.35
N VAL A 18 -26.53 -19.65 -10.66
CA VAL A 18 -27.92 -19.45 -11.13
C VAL A 18 -27.96 -18.57 -12.38
N VAL A 19 -27.20 -17.47 -12.40
CA VAL A 19 -27.17 -16.52 -13.53
C VAL A 19 -26.55 -17.14 -14.78
N ILE A 20 -25.44 -17.87 -14.62
CA ILE A 20 -24.73 -18.49 -15.74
C ILE A 20 -25.40 -19.81 -16.15
N GLY A 21 -25.99 -20.52 -15.19
CA GLY A 21 -26.50 -21.88 -15.32
C GLY A 21 -25.46 -22.92 -14.87
N PRO A 22 -25.84 -23.92 -14.05
CA PRO A 22 -24.92 -24.94 -13.55
C PRO A 22 -24.35 -25.83 -14.66
N GLU A 23 -25.06 -25.99 -15.78
CA GLU A 23 -24.61 -26.78 -16.93
C GLU A 23 -23.54 -26.05 -17.75
N ARG A 24 -23.53 -24.70 -17.72
CA ARG A 24 -22.61 -23.86 -18.52
C ARG A 24 -21.35 -23.49 -17.78
N LEU A 25 -21.42 -23.38 -16.45
CA LEU A 25 -20.28 -23.08 -15.59
C LEU A 25 -19.07 -24.01 -15.81
N PRO A 26 -19.18 -25.35 -15.82
CA PRO A 26 -18.03 -26.23 -16.03
C PRO A 26 -17.36 -25.99 -17.38
N ARG A 27 -18.15 -25.74 -18.43
CA ARG A 27 -17.64 -25.43 -19.77
C ARG A 27 -16.80 -24.15 -19.80
N TYR A 28 -17.20 -23.11 -19.06
CA TYR A 28 -16.43 -21.87 -18.93
C TYR A 28 -15.21 -22.02 -18.01
N ALA A 29 -15.33 -22.79 -16.92
CA ALA A 29 -14.21 -23.09 -16.04
C ALA A 29 -13.11 -23.86 -16.79
N GLU A 30 -13.47 -24.81 -17.65
CA GLU A 30 -12.54 -25.50 -18.55
C GLU A 30 -11.83 -24.54 -19.51
N GLN A 31 -12.56 -23.61 -20.12
CA GLN A 31 -11.98 -22.62 -21.05
C GLN A 31 -11.00 -21.69 -20.32
N LEU A 32 -11.39 -21.18 -19.14
CA LEU A 32 -10.52 -20.35 -18.32
C LEU A 32 -9.29 -21.13 -17.85
N GLY A 33 -9.46 -22.38 -17.41
CA GLY A 33 -8.36 -23.24 -16.99
C GLY A 33 -7.38 -23.52 -18.12
N ALA A 34 -7.87 -23.82 -19.32
CA ALA A 34 -7.05 -23.99 -20.51
C ALA A 34 -6.28 -22.69 -20.84
N PHE A 35 -6.96 -21.54 -20.81
CA PHE A 35 -6.34 -20.24 -21.03
C PHE A 35 -5.23 -19.96 -20.02
N VAL A 36 -5.49 -20.14 -18.73
CA VAL A 36 -4.52 -19.94 -17.65
C VAL A 36 -3.32 -20.88 -17.82
N ARG A 37 -3.55 -22.13 -18.21
CA ARG A 37 -2.46 -23.09 -18.46
C ARG A 37 -1.57 -22.65 -19.61
N SER A 38 -2.17 -22.21 -20.71
CA SER A 38 -1.45 -21.67 -21.87
C SER A 38 -0.68 -20.41 -21.49
N ALA A 39 -1.32 -19.45 -20.83
CA ALA A 39 -0.70 -18.23 -20.33
C ALA A 39 0.49 -18.53 -19.41
N ARG A 40 0.35 -19.50 -18.49
CA ARG A 40 1.45 -19.94 -17.63
C ARG A 40 2.62 -20.55 -18.41
N GLY A 41 2.34 -21.27 -19.49
CA GLY A 41 3.35 -21.77 -20.43
C GLY A 41 4.12 -20.62 -21.08
N TYR A 42 3.40 -19.68 -21.69
CA TYR A 42 3.99 -18.49 -22.32
C TYR A 42 4.84 -17.66 -21.35
N LEU A 43 4.36 -17.45 -20.11
CA LEU A 43 5.12 -16.71 -19.10
C LEU A 43 6.40 -17.45 -18.68
N ARG A 44 6.37 -18.78 -18.62
CA ARG A 44 7.57 -19.59 -18.33
C ARG A 44 8.58 -19.53 -19.47
N ASP A 45 8.12 -19.61 -20.71
CA ASP A 45 8.99 -19.54 -21.88
C ASP A 45 9.59 -18.14 -22.04
N ALA A 46 8.79 -17.10 -21.81
CA ALA A 46 9.25 -15.72 -21.78
C ALA A 46 10.31 -15.52 -20.68
N LYS A 47 10.04 -16.01 -19.46
CA LYS A 47 11.02 -15.99 -18.36
C LYS A 47 12.30 -16.73 -18.74
N SER A 48 12.19 -17.92 -19.34
CA SER A 48 13.36 -18.71 -19.73
C SER A 48 14.21 -18.02 -20.79
N ARG A 49 13.60 -17.28 -21.73
CA ARG A 49 14.34 -16.51 -22.75
C ARG A 49 15.04 -15.31 -22.14
N VAL A 50 14.34 -14.58 -21.28
CA VAL A 50 14.88 -13.46 -20.52
C VAL A 50 16.04 -13.92 -19.63
N ASP A 51 15.89 -15.02 -18.89
CA ASP A 51 16.95 -15.60 -18.06
C ASP A 51 18.13 -16.11 -18.92
N ALA A 52 17.91 -16.54 -20.16
CA ALA A 52 18.97 -17.03 -21.06
C ALA A 52 19.75 -15.89 -21.75
N GLU A 53 19.08 -14.79 -22.09
CA GLU A 53 19.68 -13.64 -22.77
C GLU A 53 20.27 -12.62 -21.79
N LEU A 54 19.66 -12.49 -20.61
CA LEU A 54 20.04 -11.50 -19.60
C LEU A 54 20.53 -12.15 -18.30
N GLY A 55 20.84 -13.45 -18.30
CA GLY A 55 21.18 -14.22 -17.08
C GLY A 55 22.38 -13.69 -16.27
N GLU A 56 23.29 -12.94 -16.90
CA GLU A 56 24.41 -12.27 -16.24
C GLU A 56 24.12 -10.79 -15.92
N GLU A 57 23.20 -10.13 -16.64
CA GLU A 57 22.80 -8.73 -16.42
C GLU A 57 21.62 -8.59 -15.41
N LEU A 58 20.78 -9.62 -15.24
CA LEU A 58 19.67 -9.67 -14.28
C LEU A 58 20.06 -10.14 -12.89
N SER A 59 21.21 -10.81 -12.73
CA SER A 59 21.78 -11.06 -11.41
C SER A 59 22.19 -9.78 -10.69
N ASP A 60 22.55 -8.74 -11.45
CA ASP A 60 22.88 -7.40 -10.94
C ASP A 60 21.65 -6.49 -10.76
N VAL A 61 20.51 -6.83 -11.36
CA VAL A 61 19.25 -6.16 -11.04
C VAL A 61 18.75 -6.72 -9.71
N ASP A 62 19.10 -6.01 -8.64
CA ASP A 62 18.62 -6.20 -7.27
C ASP A 62 17.08 -6.20 -7.21
N TRP A 63 16.44 -7.33 -7.53
CA TRP A 63 15.01 -7.56 -7.31
C TRP A 63 14.63 -7.41 -5.83
N ALA A 64 15.62 -7.52 -4.93
CA ALA A 64 15.49 -7.24 -3.50
C ALA A 64 15.20 -5.76 -3.18
N LYS A 65 15.61 -4.81 -4.04
CA LYS A 65 15.29 -3.37 -3.89
C LYS A 65 13.86 -3.02 -4.34
N LEU A 66 13.21 -3.91 -5.07
CA LEU A 66 11.81 -3.76 -5.51
C LEU A 66 10.82 -4.51 -4.61
N ASP A 67 11.28 -5.18 -3.55
CA ASP A 67 10.42 -5.79 -2.55
C ASP A 67 9.82 -4.72 -1.62
N PRO A 68 8.50 -4.43 -1.69
CA PRO A 68 7.84 -3.40 -0.88
C PRO A 68 7.89 -3.66 0.62
N ARG A 69 8.31 -4.87 1.05
CA ARG A 69 8.43 -5.27 2.45
C ARG A 69 9.83 -5.03 3.02
N GLN A 70 10.83 -4.72 2.20
CA GLN A 70 12.20 -4.45 2.64
C GLN A 70 12.50 -2.97 2.87
N TYR A 71 11.51 -2.09 2.71
CA TYR A 71 11.54 -0.74 3.26
C TYR A 71 11.30 -0.80 4.79
N ASP A 72 12.20 -1.48 5.51
CA ASP A 72 12.14 -1.61 6.97
C ASP A 72 12.51 -0.25 7.60
N PRO A 73 11.56 0.44 8.25
CA PRO A 73 11.77 1.79 8.78
C PRO A 73 12.92 1.86 9.79
N ARG A 74 13.31 0.73 10.40
CA ARG A 74 14.43 0.67 11.36
C ARG A 74 15.78 0.94 10.70
N ARG A 75 15.95 0.59 9.43
CA ARG A 75 17.21 0.83 8.71
C ARG A 75 17.42 2.32 8.45
N ILE A 76 16.35 3.04 8.10
CA ILE A 76 16.35 4.49 7.87
C ILE A 76 16.74 5.25 9.15
N VAL A 77 16.20 4.83 10.30
CA VAL A 77 16.52 5.44 11.60
C VAL A 77 17.97 5.18 12.00
N ARG A 78 18.49 3.97 11.73
CA ARG A 78 19.87 3.62 12.05
C ARG A 78 20.88 4.38 11.17
N GLU A 79 20.60 4.53 9.89
CA GLU A 79 21.40 5.35 8.97
C GLU A 79 21.45 6.81 9.47
N ALA A 80 20.30 7.36 9.88
CA ALA A 80 20.22 8.71 10.45
C ALA A 80 20.85 8.88 11.86
N LEU A 81 21.20 7.77 12.54
CA LEU A 81 21.85 7.79 13.86
C LEU A 81 23.36 7.52 13.78
N LEU A 82 23.85 6.92 12.68
CA LEU A 82 25.28 6.65 12.46
C LEU A 82 25.99 7.80 11.74
N ASP A 83 25.28 8.59 10.95
CA ASP A 83 25.82 9.82 10.34
C ASP A 83 25.79 10.96 11.38
N ASP A 84 26.85 11.03 12.20
CA ASP A 84 27.13 12.12 13.12
C ASP A 84 27.58 13.37 12.33
N ASP A 85 26.66 14.27 11.97
CA ASP A 85 26.93 15.67 11.59
C ASP A 85 25.67 16.54 11.88
N PRO A 86 25.83 17.82 12.24
CA PRO A 86 24.97 18.50 13.19
C PRO A 86 23.57 18.72 12.65
N LEU A 87 22.60 18.32 13.47
CA LEU A 87 21.18 18.61 13.34
C LEU A 87 20.98 20.03 12.79
N PRO A 88 20.39 20.22 11.59
CA PRO A 88 19.88 21.53 11.23
C PRO A 88 18.86 21.90 12.30
N GLU A 89 19.12 23.04 12.93
CA GLU A 89 18.33 23.67 13.97
C GLU A 89 16.84 23.44 13.67
N ARG A 90 16.17 22.66 14.54
CA ARG A 90 14.76 22.37 14.41
C ARG A 90 14.01 23.69 14.34
N VAL A 91 13.61 24.10 13.13
CA VAL A 91 12.63 25.16 12.94
C VAL A 91 11.35 24.63 13.55
N SER A 92 11.14 24.99 14.81
CA SER A 92 9.91 24.69 15.52
C SER A 92 8.78 25.36 14.71
N PRO A 93 7.71 24.63 14.35
CA PRO A 93 6.56 25.27 13.76
C PRO A 93 6.06 26.36 14.72
N PRO A 94 5.60 27.52 14.22
CA PRO A 94 5.15 28.60 15.06
C PRO A 94 4.07 28.07 16.00
N ARG A 95 4.40 28.05 17.30
CA ARG A 95 3.45 27.69 18.35
C ARG A 95 2.27 28.66 18.24
N PRO A 96 1.02 28.19 18.12
CA PRO A 96 -0.12 29.09 18.16
C PRO A 96 -0.03 29.89 19.46
N ALA A 97 -0.05 31.23 19.33
CA ALA A 97 0.07 32.13 20.44
C ALA A 97 -0.97 31.76 21.51
N ALA A 98 -0.48 31.49 22.72
CA ALA A 98 -1.36 31.32 23.86
C ALA A 98 -2.22 32.59 24.03
N PRO A 99 -3.51 32.48 24.37
CA PRO A 99 -4.34 33.64 24.60
C PRO A 99 -3.70 34.47 25.73
N VAL A 100 -3.40 35.72 25.43
CA VAL A 100 -2.91 36.69 26.40
C VAL A 100 -4.02 36.89 27.42
N ALA A 101 -3.83 36.37 28.63
CA ALA A 101 -4.72 36.66 29.75
C ALA A 101 -4.66 38.18 30.03
N PRO A 102 -5.79 38.88 30.12
CA PRO A 102 -5.80 40.30 30.43
C PRO A 102 -5.23 40.51 31.84
N THR A 103 -4.04 41.10 31.93
CA THR A 103 -3.45 41.53 33.19
C THR A 103 -3.96 42.93 33.52
N GLY A 104 -5.09 42.99 34.21
CA GLY A 104 -5.63 44.22 34.79
C GLY A 104 -7.12 44.08 35.09
N PRO A 105 -7.64 44.69 36.16
CA PRO A 105 -9.08 44.76 36.35
C PRO A 105 -9.70 45.50 35.16
N ALA A 106 -10.79 44.96 34.62
CA ALA A 106 -11.53 45.60 33.54
C ALA A 106 -11.94 47.02 33.99
N PRO A 107 -11.77 48.04 33.14
CA PRO A 107 -12.20 49.40 33.47
C PRO A 107 -13.71 49.38 33.75
N PHE A 108 -14.08 49.85 34.94
CA PHE A 108 -15.47 50.00 35.34
C PHE A 108 -16.07 51.17 34.53
N ASP A 109 -17.21 50.93 33.88
CA ASP A 109 -17.92 51.92 33.07
C ASP A 109 -18.99 52.58 33.94
N ASP A 110 -18.74 53.82 34.35
CA ASP A 110 -19.60 54.59 35.26
C ASP A 110 -20.86 55.17 34.58
N GLU A 111 -21.03 54.99 33.26
CA GLU A 111 -22.15 55.57 32.49
C GLU A 111 -23.34 54.60 32.28
N ALA A 112 -23.34 53.43 32.92
CA ALA A 112 -24.49 52.51 32.88
C ALA A 112 -25.53 52.88 33.96
N THR A 113 -26.45 53.80 33.65
CA THR A 113 -27.71 54.03 34.40
C THR A 113 -28.92 53.51 33.63
#